data_AF-A0A2K6BCI9-F1
#
_entry.id   AF-A0A2K6BCI9-F1
#
_cell.length_a   1.000
_cell.length_b   1.000
_cell.length_c   1.000
_cell.angle_alpha   90.00
_cell.angle_beta   90.00
_cell.angle_gamma   90.00
#
_symmetry.space_group_name_H-M   'P 1'
#
loop_
_entity.id
_entity.type
_entity.pdbx_description
1 polymer ?
#
loop_
_entity_poly.entity_id
_entity_poly.type
_entity_poly.pdbx_seq_one_letter_code
_entity_poly.pdbx_strand_id
1 'polypeptide(L)'
;MAQAGVVGEVTQVLCAAGGALELPELRRRLRMGLSADALERLLRQRGRFVVAVRAGGAAAAQERVVLAASPLRLCRAHQGSKPGCVGLCAQLHLCKFMVYGACKFLRAGKNCRNSHSLTTEHNLSVLRTHGVDHLSYNELCQLLFQNDPWLLPEICQHYNKGDGPHGSCAFQKQCIKLHICQYFLQGECKFGKSCKRSHDFSNSENLEKLEKLGMSSDLVSRLPSIYRNAHDIKNKSSAPSRVPPPFVPQGTSERKDSSGSVSPNTLSQEEGDQICLYHIRKSCSFQDKCHRVHFHLPYRWQFLDRGKWKDLDKMELIEEAYCNPKIERILCSESANTFHSDCLNFNAMTYGATQARRLSTASAVTKPPHFILTTDWIWYWSDEFGSWQEYGRQHSFRKTWSMAQLKRFAADPNMCLPRM
;
A
#
# COMPACT_ATOMS: atom_id res chain seq x y z
N MET A 1 12.40 28.02 10.42
CA MET A 1 13.42 27.27 11.20
C MET A 1 12.85 26.67 12.50
N ALA A 2 12.10 27.43 13.32
CA ALA A 2 11.52 26.91 14.57
C ALA A 2 10.61 25.66 14.40
N GLN A 3 9.75 25.63 13.38
CA GLN A 3 8.84 24.49 13.15
C GLN A 3 9.58 23.20 12.74
N ALA A 4 10.69 23.31 12.00
CA ALA A 4 11.49 22.15 11.59
C ALA A 4 12.24 21.54 12.79
N GLY A 5 12.76 22.39 13.69
CA GLY A 5 13.37 21.95 14.94
C GLY A 5 12.41 21.19 15.84
N VAL A 6 11.15 21.67 15.94
CA VAL A 6 10.10 20.99 16.73
C VAL A 6 9.71 19.63 16.14
N VAL A 7 9.53 19.55 14.82
CA VAL A 7 9.26 18.24 14.16
C VAL A 7 10.41 17.27 14.43
N GLY A 8 11.65 17.76 14.31
CA GLY A 8 12.85 16.96 14.58
C GLY A 8 12.88 16.41 16.01
N GLU A 9 12.64 17.26 17.01
CA GLU A 9 12.59 16.86 18.43
C GLU A 9 11.52 15.79 18.67
N VAL A 10 10.29 16.00 18.18
CA VAL A 10 9.20 15.02 18.35
C VAL A 10 9.55 13.69 17.68
N THR A 11 10.10 13.71 16.47
CA THR A 11 10.56 12.48 15.79
C THR A 11 11.64 11.77 16.60
N GLN A 12 12.60 12.51 17.16
CA GLN A 12 13.68 11.95 17.96
C GLN A 12 13.15 11.29 19.24
N VAL A 13 12.32 12.00 20.01
CA VAL A 13 11.72 11.49 21.25
C VAL A 13 10.91 10.21 21.00
N LEU A 14 10.13 10.18 19.91
CA LEU A 14 9.39 8.98 19.52
C LEU A 14 10.33 7.84 19.18
N CYS A 15 11.34 8.05 18.34
CA CYS A 15 12.27 6.99 17.93
C CYS A 15 13.10 6.46 19.11
N ALA A 16 13.55 7.32 20.01
CA ALA A 16 14.25 6.95 21.24
C ALA A 16 13.37 6.10 22.17
N ALA A 17 12.04 6.26 22.11
CA ALA A 17 11.08 5.51 22.90
C ALA A 17 10.51 4.25 22.20
N GLY A 18 11.17 3.76 21.15
CA GLY A 18 10.67 2.60 20.39
C GLY A 18 9.65 2.95 19.30
N GLY A 19 9.69 4.21 18.83
CA GLY A 19 8.98 4.71 17.66
C GLY A 19 7.52 5.10 17.87
N ALA A 20 6.99 4.94 19.08
CA ALA A 20 5.64 5.35 19.46
C ALA A 20 5.56 5.71 20.96
N LEU A 21 4.74 6.70 21.30
CA LEU A 21 4.45 7.09 22.68
C LEU A 21 2.99 7.48 22.84
N GLU A 22 2.43 7.26 24.02
CA GLU A 22 1.15 7.85 24.40
C GLU A 22 1.26 9.37 24.38
N LEU A 23 0.18 10.04 23.94
CA LEU A 23 0.17 11.50 23.80
C LEU A 23 0.52 12.24 25.11
N PRO A 24 0.01 11.85 26.30
CA PRO A 24 0.42 12.48 27.56
C PRO A 24 1.91 12.32 27.84
N GLU A 25 2.47 11.14 27.57
CA GLU A 25 3.89 10.87 27.82
C GLU A 25 4.79 11.63 26.84
N LEU A 26 4.39 11.71 25.57
CA LEU A 26 5.08 12.54 24.60
C LEU A 26 5.16 14.00 25.08
N ARG A 27 4.05 14.55 25.58
CA ARG A 27 4.01 15.92 26.10
C ARG A 27 4.96 16.14 27.29
N ARG A 28 5.11 15.14 28.17
CA ARG A 28 6.06 15.20 29.29
C ARG A 28 7.53 15.19 28.85
N ARG A 29 7.85 14.50 27.76
CA ARG A 29 9.23 14.33 27.28
C ARG A 29 9.74 15.45 26.37
N LEU A 30 8.85 16.26 25.81
CA LEU A 30 9.24 17.39 24.98
C LEU A 30 9.84 18.49 25.85
N ARG A 31 11.05 18.93 25.51
CA ARG A 31 11.76 20.01 26.21
C ARG A 31 11.11 21.36 25.91
N MET A 32 10.51 21.46 24.72
CA MET A 32 9.74 22.62 24.33
C MET A 32 8.34 22.55 24.92
N GLY A 33 8.00 23.55 25.74
CA GLY A 33 6.68 23.75 26.33
C GLY A 33 5.61 24.09 25.29
N LEU A 34 5.36 23.17 24.36
CA LEU A 34 4.32 23.30 23.34
C LEU A 34 2.94 23.26 24.02
N SER A 35 2.09 24.23 23.67
CA SER A 35 0.69 24.16 24.04
C SER A 35 0.02 22.93 23.41
N ALA A 36 -1.09 22.48 24.02
CA ALA A 36 -1.86 21.34 23.53
C ALA A 36 -2.21 21.51 22.04
N ASP A 37 -2.69 22.69 21.68
CA ASP A 37 -3.15 23.00 20.32
C ASP A 37 -2.00 23.06 19.31
N ALA A 38 -0.82 23.55 19.74
CA ALA A 38 0.36 23.58 18.88
C ALA A 38 0.83 22.16 18.54
N LEU A 39 0.84 21.26 19.53
CA LEU A 39 1.18 19.86 19.29
C LEU A 39 0.13 19.18 18.40
N GLU A 40 -1.16 19.38 18.65
CA GLU A 40 -2.22 18.81 17.80
C GLU A 40 -2.14 19.28 16.34
N ARG A 41 -1.78 20.55 16.10
CA ARG A 41 -1.51 21.05 14.74
C ARG A 41 -0.31 20.37 14.10
N LEU A 42 0.76 20.14 14.87
CA LEU A 42 1.97 19.45 14.41
C LEU A 42 1.65 18.00 14.02
N LEU A 43 0.88 17.29 14.83
CA LEU A 43 0.52 15.89 14.60
C LEU A 43 -0.37 15.66 13.37
N ARG A 44 -1.00 16.72 12.85
CA ARG A 44 -1.76 16.69 11.58
C ARG A 44 -0.87 16.74 10.34
N GLN A 45 0.43 16.98 10.48
CA GLN A 45 1.37 16.96 9.35
C GLN A 45 1.48 15.54 8.76
N ARG A 46 0.96 15.39 7.54
CA ARG A 46 0.97 14.11 6.82
C ARG A 46 2.39 13.63 6.57
N GLY A 47 2.59 12.32 6.71
CA GLY A 47 3.86 11.66 6.39
C GLY A 47 4.96 11.79 7.44
N ARG A 48 4.72 12.51 8.56
CA ARG A 48 5.67 12.66 9.69
C ARG A 48 5.20 11.98 10.96
N PHE A 49 3.91 12.09 11.26
CA PHE A 49 3.31 11.50 12.45
C PHE A 49 2.02 10.79 12.09
N VAL A 50 1.74 9.72 12.83
CA VAL A 50 0.45 9.02 12.79
C VAL A 50 -0.10 9.00 14.21
N VAL A 51 -1.37 9.36 14.37
CA VAL A 51 -2.07 9.22 15.65
C VAL A 51 -3.02 8.03 15.56
N ALA A 52 -2.73 7.00 16.33
CA ALA A 52 -3.55 5.80 16.45
C ALA A 52 -4.29 5.80 17.79
N VAL A 53 -5.38 5.04 17.84
CA VAL A 53 -6.09 4.75 19.07
C VAL A 53 -5.87 3.28 19.36
N ARG A 54 -5.28 2.97 20.51
CA ARG A 54 -5.11 1.60 20.98
C ARG A 54 -6.10 1.33 22.09
N ALA A 55 -6.64 0.11 22.13
CA ALA A 55 -7.43 -0.32 23.28
C ALA A 55 -6.48 -0.34 24.50
N GLY A 56 -6.85 0.39 25.55
CA GLY A 56 -6.23 0.22 26.86
C GLY A 56 -6.47 -1.20 27.36
N GLY A 57 -5.76 -1.62 28.41
CA GLY A 57 -6.04 -2.89 29.10
C GLY A 57 -7.52 -3.03 29.49
N ALA A 58 -7.95 -4.20 29.94
CA ALA A 58 -9.36 -4.60 30.14
C ALA A 58 -10.26 -3.66 30.99
N ALA A 59 -9.74 -2.57 31.55
CA ALA A 59 -10.48 -1.52 32.26
C ALA A 59 -10.05 -0.08 31.91
N ALA A 60 -9.18 0.13 30.91
CA ALA A 60 -8.62 1.44 30.57
C ALA A 60 -9.28 2.06 29.33
N ALA A 61 -9.42 3.39 29.35
CA ALA A 61 -9.94 4.17 28.23
C ALA A 61 -9.11 3.95 26.96
N GLN A 62 -9.71 4.24 25.80
CA GLN A 62 -8.99 4.27 24.53
C GLN A 62 -7.81 5.25 24.60
N GLU A 63 -6.59 4.75 24.37
CA GLU A 63 -5.36 5.54 24.49
C GLU A 63 -4.92 6.07 23.12
N ARG A 64 -4.70 7.38 23.03
CA ARG A 64 -4.12 8.02 21.85
C ARG A 64 -2.62 7.87 21.87
N VAL A 65 -2.10 7.14 20.88
CA VAL A 65 -0.67 6.89 20.70
C VAL A 65 -0.19 7.61 19.44
N VAL A 66 0.90 8.33 19.56
CA VAL A 66 1.59 9.03 18.47
C VAL A 66 2.74 8.15 17.98
N LEU A 67 2.86 7.99 16.67
CA LEU A 67 3.91 7.20 16.03
C LEU A 67 4.74 8.06 15.07
N ALA A 68 6.04 7.78 15.01
CA ALA A 68 6.93 8.38 14.03
C ALA A 68 6.74 7.71 12.66
N ALA A 69 6.36 8.49 11.66
CA ALA A 69 6.16 8.03 10.29
C ALA A 69 7.16 8.70 9.35
N SER A 70 7.60 7.98 8.33
CA SER A 70 8.49 8.54 7.32
C SER A 70 8.39 7.75 6.01
N PRO A 71 8.49 8.42 4.84
CA PRO A 71 8.63 7.73 3.56
C PRO A 71 10.06 7.20 3.29
N LEU A 72 11.01 7.40 4.20
CA LEU A 72 12.39 6.92 4.06
C LEU A 72 12.47 5.39 3.96
N ARG A 73 13.19 4.87 2.97
CA ARG A 73 13.36 3.42 2.73
C ARG A 73 14.82 3.09 2.40
N LEU A 74 15.19 1.81 2.52
CA LEU A 74 16.44 1.33 1.95
C LEU A 74 16.34 1.16 0.44
N CYS A 75 17.42 1.52 -0.28
CA CYS A 75 17.49 1.34 -1.72
C CYS A 75 17.73 -0.13 -2.05
N ARG A 76 16.74 -0.83 -2.59
CA ARG A 76 16.87 -2.23 -3.00
C ARG A 76 17.82 -2.41 -4.17
N ALA A 77 17.81 -1.47 -5.12
CA ALA A 77 18.69 -1.49 -6.30
C ALA A 77 20.17 -1.25 -5.95
N HIS A 78 20.47 -0.74 -4.76
CA HIS A 78 21.82 -0.59 -4.25
C HIS A 78 22.30 -1.79 -3.41
N GLN A 79 21.45 -2.82 -3.24
CA GLN A 79 21.82 -4.01 -2.47
C GLN A 79 22.42 -5.07 -3.38
N GLY A 80 23.47 -5.75 -2.89
CA GLY A 80 24.01 -6.95 -3.52
C GLY A 80 25.27 -6.71 -4.34
N SER A 81 25.63 -7.69 -5.16
CA SER A 81 26.95 -7.74 -5.80
C SER A 81 27.10 -6.84 -7.02
N LYS A 82 25.99 -6.41 -7.63
CA LYS A 82 25.96 -5.50 -8.79
C LYS A 82 24.85 -4.47 -8.54
N PRO A 83 25.14 -3.35 -7.86
CA PRO A 83 24.13 -2.34 -7.61
C PRO A 83 23.72 -1.69 -8.94
N GLY A 84 22.42 -1.72 -9.24
CA GLY A 84 21.84 -1.01 -10.39
C GLY A 84 21.57 0.47 -10.10
N CYS A 85 21.70 0.89 -8.84
CA CYS A 85 21.52 2.28 -8.44
C CYS A 85 22.84 3.06 -8.52
N VAL A 86 22.85 4.13 -9.32
CA VAL A 86 24.00 5.03 -9.51
C VAL A 86 24.07 6.20 -8.52
N GLY A 87 23.18 6.27 -7.52
CA GLY A 87 23.17 7.38 -6.54
C GLY A 87 22.23 8.54 -6.86
N LEU A 88 21.36 8.40 -7.86
CA LEU A 88 20.31 9.39 -8.17
C LEU A 88 18.93 8.95 -7.64
N CYS A 89 18.89 8.39 -6.44
CA CYS A 89 17.65 7.90 -5.81
C CYS A 89 17.35 8.64 -4.49
N ALA A 90 16.10 8.59 -4.04
CA ALA A 90 15.68 9.17 -2.76
C ALA A 90 15.69 8.13 -1.61
N GLN A 91 16.55 7.11 -1.68
CA GLN A 91 16.57 5.98 -0.74
C GLN A 91 17.97 5.77 -0.16
N LEU A 92 18.02 5.24 1.06
CA LEU A 92 19.29 5.04 1.76
C LEU A 92 20.10 3.90 1.16
N HIS A 93 21.38 4.19 0.92
CA HIS A 93 22.41 3.24 0.56
C HIS A 93 23.04 2.70 1.85
N LEU A 94 22.38 1.72 2.46
CA LEU A 94 22.82 1.10 3.71
C LEU A 94 22.60 -0.40 3.68
N CYS A 95 23.57 -1.17 4.17
CA CYS A 95 23.50 -2.62 4.26
C CYS A 95 22.35 -3.06 5.16
N LYS A 96 21.46 -3.90 4.62
CA LYS A 96 20.34 -4.48 5.38
C LYS A 96 20.79 -5.19 6.66
N PHE A 97 21.87 -5.98 6.58
CA PHE A 97 22.39 -6.73 7.73
C PHE A 97 23.07 -5.83 8.78
N MET A 98 23.51 -4.63 8.39
CA MET A 98 23.98 -3.63 9.34
C MET A 98 22.80 -3.11 10.18
N VAL A 99 21.66 -2.83 9.53
CA VAL A 99 20.41 -2.42 10.21
C VAL A 99 19.91 -3.50 11.18
N TYR A 100 20.10 -4.78 10.86
CA TYR A 100 19.78 -5.89 11.76
C TYR A 100 20.78 -6.07 12.92
N GLY A 101 21.96 -5.46 12.85
CA GLY A 101 23.02 -5.59 13.85
C GLY A 101 23.93 -6.82 13.69
N ALA A 102 23.88 -7.52 12.55
CA ALA A 102 24.67 -8.73 12.32
C ALA A 102 25.23 -8.85 10.90
N CYS A 103 25.81 -7.78 10.37
CA CYS A 103 26.56 -7.90 9.12
C CYS A 103 27.75 -8.86 9.31
N LYS A 104 27.66 -10.05 8.70
CA LYS A 104 28.71 -11.07 8.76
C LYS A 104 30.08 -10.60 8.29
N PHE A 105 30.11 -9.69 7.31
CA PHE A 105 31.36 -9.12 6.80
C PHE A 105 32.01 -8.20 7.83
N LEU A 106 31.21 -7.32 8.45
CA LEU A 106 31.70 -6.45 9.53
C LEU A 106 32.24 -7.26 10.71
N ARG A 107 31.50 -8.29 11.15
CA ARG A 107 31.93 -9.18 12.24
C ARG A 107 33.21 -9.95 11.93
N ALA A 108 33.40 -10.32 10.65
CA ALA A 108 34.61 -10.98 10.18
C ALA A 108 35.77 -10.01 9.89
N GLY A 109 35.62 -8.70 10.16
CA GLY A 109 36.63 -7.69 9.83
C GLY A 109 36.85 -7.49 8.32
N LYS A 110 35.90 -7.93 7.49
CA LYS A 110 35.97 -7.84 6.02
C LYS A 110 35.15 -6.67 5.50
N ASN A 111 35.57 -6.12 4.38
CA ASN A 111 34.82 -5.08 3.68
C ASN A 111 33.48 -5.64 3.18
N CYS A 112 32.37 -5.07 3.68
CA CYS A 112 31.06 -5.36 3.13
C CYS A 112 30.89 -4.62 1.82
N ARG A 113 30.31 -5.29 0.81
CA ARG A 113 30.00 -4.68 -0.49
C ARG A 113 28.89 -3.65 -0.39
N ASN A 114 28.00 -3.80 0.57
CA ASN A 114 26.96 -2.81 0.85
C ASN A 114 27.52 -1.76 1.81
N SER A 115 27.20 -0.48 1.60
CA SER A 115 27.65 0.61 2.46
C SER A 115 27.18 0.43 3.91
N HIS A 116 28.07 0.67 4.87
CA HIS A 116 27.74 0.75 6.31
C HIS A 116 27.72 2.19 6.83
N SER A 117 27.97 3.17 5.96
CA SER A 117 28.08 4.57 6.36
C SER A 117 26.80 5.33 6.02
N LEU A 118 26.23 5.96 7.04
CA LEU A 118 25.16 6.96 6.90
C LEU A 118 25.70 8.35 6.50
N THR A 119 27.01 8.57 6.62
CA THR A 119 27.65 9.87 6.38
C THR A 119 28.16 10.04 4.95
N THR A 120 27.81 9.14 4.03
CA THR A 120 28.06 9.36 2.61
C THR A 120 27.29 10.59 2.14
N GLU A 121 27.82 11.33 1.17
CA GLU A 121 27.18 12.53 0.63
C GLU A 121 25.73 12.26 0.18
N HIS A 122 25.52 11.14 -0.52
CA HIS A 122 24.20 10.65 -0.91
C HIS A 122 23.27 10.44 0.29
N ASN A 123 23.69 9.67 1.29
CA ASN A 123 22.85 9.37 2.45
C ASN A 123 22.54 10.62 3.27
N LEU A 124 23.51 11.53 3.44
CA LEU A 124 23.29 12.81 4.11
C LEU A 124 22.25 13.66 3.38
N SER A 125 22.32 13.72 2.04
CA SER A 125 21.33 14.42 1.22
C SER A 125 19.93 13.81 1.38
N VAL A 126 19.82 12.48 1.35
CA VAL A 126 18.56 11.76 1.58
C VAL A 126 18.02 12.05 2.99
N LEU A 127 18.85 11.91 4.03
CA LEU A 127 18.44 12.15 5.42
C LEU A 127 17.95 13.59 5.65
N ARG A 128 18.65 14.59 5.08
CA ARG A 128 18.24 16.01 5.13
C ARG A 128 16.93 16.26 4.41
N THR A 129 16.74 15.67 3.23
CA THR A 129 15.49 15.77 2.47
C THR A 129 14.32 15.21 3.26
N HIS A 130 14.55 14.12 3.99
CA HIS A 130 13.57 13.52 4.90
C HIS A 130 13.55 14.19 6.28
N GLY A 131 14.38 15.20 6.56
CA GLY A 131 14.49 15.91 7.85
C GLY A 131 14.68 14.98 9.04
N VAL A 132 15.61 14.03 8.93
CA VAL A 132 15.96 13.03 9.95
C VAL A 132 17.48 12.85 10.08
N ASP A 133 18.26 13.80 9.59
CA ASP A 133 19.72 13.83 9.66
C ASP A 133 20.27 14.07 11.07
N HIS A 134 19.44 14.53 12.00
CA HIS A 134 19.75 14.68 13.42
C HIS A 134 19.60 13.39 14.24
N LEU A 135 18.97 12.35 13.68
CA LEU A 135 18.75 11.09 14.39
C LEU A 135 20.05 10.28 14.51
N SER A 136 20.24 9.67 15.68
CA SER A 136 21.26 8.65 15.87
C SER A 136 20.98 7.40 15.03
N TYR A 137 22.01 6.56 14.88
CA TYR A 137 21.89 5.29 14.16
C TYR A 137 20.73 4.40 14.67
N ASN A 138 20.59 4.28 16.00
CA ASN A 138 19.56 3.45 16.62
C ASN A 138 18.16 4.02 16.40
N GLU A 139 18.00 5.33 16.55
CA GLU A 139 16.73 6.03 16.29
C GLU A 139 16.32 5.90 14.82
N LEU A 140 17.28 6.03 13.90
CA LEU A 140 17.04 5.83 12.47
C LEU A 140 16.65 4.37 12.16
N CYS A 141 17.31 3.39 12.76
CA CYS A 141 16.94 1.98 12.61
C CYS A 141 15.50 1.73 13.10
N GLN A 142 15.12 2.27 14.27
CA GLN A 142 13.75 2.18 14.77
C GLN A 142 12.74 2.78 13.78
N LEU A 143 13.04 3.96 13.24
CA LEU A 143 12.19 4.62 12.24
C LEU A 143 12.05 3.76 10.97
N LEU A 144 13.17 3.21 10.48
CA LEU A 144 13.18 2.35 9.29
C LEU A 144 12.38 1.07 9.50
N PHE A 145 12.55 0.35 10.62
CA PHE A 145 11.87 -0.91 10.87
C PHE A 145 10.34 -0.80 10.85
N GLN A 146 9.79 0.26 11.42
CA GLN A 146 8.33 0.44 11.45
C GLN A 146 7.74 1.08 10.18
N ASN A 147 8.58 1.60 9.27
CA ASN A 147 8.13 2.25 8.05
C ASN A 147 8.47 1.48 6.76
N ASP A 148 9.55 0.70 6.71
CA ASP A 148 9.98 -0.08 5.54
C ASP A 148 9.58 -1.57 5.67
N PRO A 149 8.54 -2.03 4.96
CA PRO A 149 8.10 -3.42 5.04
C PRO A 149 9.16 -4.44 4.59
N TRP A 150 10.19 -4.02 3.85
CA TRP A 150 11.26 -4.91 3.40
C TRP A 150 12.20 -5.35 4.53
N LEU A 151 12.22 -4.60 5.63
CA LEU A 151 13.04 -4.90 6.81
C LEU A 151 12.36 -5.83 7.80
N LEU A 152 11.04 -6.03 7.68
CA LEU A 152 10.31 -6.93 8.57
C LEU A 152 10.26 -8.33 7.98
N PRO A 153 10.58 -9.38 8.77
CA PRO A 153 10.34 -10.75 8.38
C PRO A 153 8.87 -10.97 7.98
N GLU A 154 8.61 -11.90 7.06
CA GLU A 154 7.23 -12.15 6.66
C GLU A 154 6.51 -13.02 7.69
N ILE A 155 5.25 -12.68 7.97
CA ILE A 155 4.35 -13.52 8.78
C ILE A 155 3.64 -14.52 7.86
N CYS A 156 3.61 -15.79 8.25
CA CYS A 156 2.92 -16.81 7.50
C CYS A 156 1.39 -16.64 7.62
N GLN A 157 0.73 -16.31 6.52
CA GLN A 157 -0.73 -16.18 6.50
C GLN A 157 -1.43 -17.54 6.64
N HIS A 158 -0.82 -18.61 6.14
CA HIS A 158 -1.38 -19.97 6.23
C HIS A 158 -1.35 -20.50 7.66
N TYR A 159 -0.30 -20.16 8.42
CA TYR A 159 -0.23 -20.43 9.85
C TYR A 159 -1.39 -19.80 10.61
N ASN A 160 -1.85 -18.62 10.17
CA ASN A 160 -2.96 -17.89 10.78
C ASN A 160 -4.36 -18.40 10.35
N LYS A 161 -4.45 -19.47 9.55
CA LYS A 161 -5.69 -20.10 9.09
C LYS A 161 -5.73 -21.58 9.46
N GLY A 162 -6.91 -22.19 9.45
CA GLY A 162 -7.11 -23.62 9.75
C GLY A 162 -6.85 -24.01 11.20
N ASP A 163 -6.92 -25.30 11.48
CA ASP A 163 -6.74 -25.89 12.81
C ASP A 163 -5.35 -26.55 12.99
N GLY A 164 -5.05 -26.94 14.22
CA GLY A 164 -3.78 -27.59 14.58
C GLY A 164 -2.62 -26.62 14.86
N PRO A 165 -1.46 -27.18 15.27
CA PRO A 165 -0.32 -26.40 15.78
C PRO A 165 0.34 -25.50 14.72
N HIS A 166 0.21 -25.85 13.43
CA HIS A 166 0.77 -25.07 12.32
C HIS A 166 -0.31 -24.45 11.42
N GLY A 167 -1.59 -24.53 11.82
CA GLY A 167 -2.71 -24.11 10.98
C GLY A 167 -2.71 -24.82 9.62
N SER A 168 -3.04 -24.08 8.56
CA SER A 168 -3.02 -24.56 7.17
C SER A 168 -1.64 -24.46 6.50
N CYS A 169 -0.55 -24.23 7.25
CA CYS A 169 0.78 -24.13 6.66
C CYS A 169 1.32 -25.52 6.27
N ALA A 170 1.38 -25.80 4.97
CA ALA A 170 1.93 -27.06 4.46
C ALA A 170 3.42 -27.28 4.79
N PHE A 171 4.18 -26.19 4.97
CA PHE A 171 5.62 -26.24 5.24
C PHE A 171 5.98 -26.43 6.72
N GLN A 172 5.03 -26.20 7.64
CA GLN A 172 5.21 -26.40 9.08
C GLN A 172 6.56 -25.82 9.58
N LYS A 173 7.40 -26.61 10.25
CA LYS A 173 8.72 -26.19 10.75
C LYS A 173 9.70 -25.74 9.67
N GLN A 174 9.52 -26.16 8.42
CA GLN A 174 10.35 -25.76 7.27
C GLN A 174 9.90 -24.43 6.65
N CYS A 175 8.79 -23.84 7.12
CA CYS A 175 8.31 -22.56 6.63
C CYS A 175 9.31 -21.44 6.95
N ILE A 176 9.81 -20.75 5.92
CA ILE A 176 10.72 -19.62 6.10
C ILE A 176 10.07 -18.36 6.71
N LYS A 177 8.73 -18.33 6.75
CA LYS A 177 7.96 -17.23 7.34
C LYS A 177 7.72 -17.48 8.83
N LEU A 178 7.55 -16.40 9.58
CA LEU A 178 7.29 -16.48 11.02
C LEU A 178 5.90 -17.02 11.29
N HIS A 179 5.82 -17.92 12.27
CA HIS A 179 4.59 -18.50 12.77
C HIS A 179 4.17 -17.76 14.03
N ILE A 180 3.57 -16.58 13.83
CA ILE A 180 3.07 -15.69 14.88
C ILE A 180 1.62 -15.31 14.56
N CYS A 181 0.82 -15.13 15.60
CA CYS A 181 -0.55 -14.65 15.52
C CYS A 181 -0.61 -13.24 14.90
N GLN A 182 -1.24 -13.10 13.74
CA GLN A 182 -1.43 -11.84 13.04
C GLN A 182 -2.16 -10.82 13.93
N TYR A 183 -3.26 -11.23 14.58
CA TYR A 183 -4.06 -10.36 15.43
C TYR A 183 -3.30 -9.88 16.66
N PHE A 184 -2.35 -10.67 17.17
CA PHE A 184 -1.50 -10.25 18.29
C PHE A 184 -0.58 -9.10 17.87
N LEU A 185 0.05 -9.22 16.70
CA LEU A 185 0.89 -8.16 16.13
C LEU A 185 0.12 -6.88 15.86
N GLN A 186 -1.18 -6.99 15.61
CA GLN A 186 -2.08 -5.86 15.40
C GLN A 186 -2.63 -5.28 16.72
N GLY A 187 -2.45 -5.96 17.85
CA GLY A 187 -3.06 -5.60 19.13
C GLY A 187 -4.55 -5.94 19.24
N GLU A 188 -5.06 -6.80 18.35
CA GLU A 188 -6.48 -7.14 18.21
C GLU A 188 -6.80 -8.59 18.61
N CYS A 189 -5.81 -9.34 19.13
CA CYS A 189 -6.02 -10.73 19.54
C CYS A 189 -6.89 -10.81 20.80
N LYS A 190 -8.13 -11.28 20.64
CA LYS A 190 -9.11 -11.44 21.73
C LYS A 190 -8.81 -12.62 22.66
N PHE A 191 -7.95 -13.54 22.25
CA PHE A 191 -7.68 -14.77 22.99
C PHE A 191 -6.52 -14.62 24.00
N GLY A 192 -5.74 -13.53 23.94
CA GLY A 192 -4.63 -13.31 24.87
C GLY A 192 -3.72 -14.54 25.00
N LYS A 193 -3.48 -15.01 26.23
CA LYS A 193 -2.62 -16.18 26.51
C LYS A 193 -3.22 -17.51 26.07
N SER A 194 -4.53 -17.61 25.87
CA SER A 194 -5.20 -18.84 25.40
C SER A 194 -5.30 -18.90 23.88
N CYS A 195 -4.63 -18.00 23.16
CA CYS A 195 -4.60 -18.05 21.70
C CYS A 195 -3.96 -19.35 21.20
N LYS A 196 -4.63 -20.01 20.25
CA LYS A 196 -4.08 -21.18 19.55
C LYS A 196 -2.85 -20.85 18.68
N ARG A 197 -2.56 -19.56 18.48
CA ARG A 197 -1.46 -19.04 17.67
C ARG A 197 -0.40 -18.41 18.57
N SER A 198 0.86 -18.61 18.22
CA SER A 198 1.98 -18.14 19.03
C SER A 198 2.02 -16.61 19.10
N HIS A 199 2.22 -16.08 20.30
CA HIS A 199 2.48 -14.67 20.57
C HIS A 199 3.97 -14.43 20.89
N ASP A 200 4.81 -15.45 20.74
CA ASP A 200 6.19 -15.43 21.19
C ASP A 200 7.16 -15.53 20.00
N PHE A 201 7.93 -14.47 19.79
CA PHE A 201 9.00 -14.42 18.79
C PHE A 201 10.24 -15.22 19.20
N SER A 202 10.40 -15.49 20.50
CA SER A 202 11.55 -16.20 21.07
C SER A 202 11.34 -17.70 21.14
N ASN A 203 10.21 -18.22 20.65
CA ASN A 203 10.03 -19.66 20.52
C ASN A 203 11.11 -20.24 19.59
N SER A 204 11.51 -21.50 19.82
CA SER A 204 12.66 -22.10 19.13
C SER A 204 12.57 -22.04 17.60
N GLU A 205 11.37 -22.24 17.04
CA GLU A 205 11.15 -22.21 15.59
C GLU A 205 11.34 -20.82 14.99
N ASN A 206 10.81 -19.78 15.64
CA ASN A 206 10.91 -18.39 15.15
C ASN A 206 12.29 -17.81 15.44
N LEU A 207 12.87 -18.12 16.61
CA LEU A 207 14.19 -17.64 17.01
C LEU A 207 15.27 -18.12 16.04
N GLU A 208 15.25 -19.40 15.65
CA GLU A 208 16.20 -19.95 14.68
C GLU A 208 16.11 -19.21 13.33
N LYS A 209 14.90 -18.87 12.86
CA LYS A 209 14.70 -18.11 11.62
C LYS A 209 15.24 -16.69 11.74
N LEU A 210 15.00 -16.02 12.86
CA LEU A 210 15.42 -14.65 13.13
C LEU A 210 16.96 -14.55 13.27
N GLU A 211 17.58 -15.53 13.94
CA GLU A 211 19.03 -15.64 14.05
C GLU A 211 19.69 -15.91 12.69
N LYS A 212 19.10 -16.79 11.87
CA LYS A 212 19.56 -17.02 10.47
C LYS A 212 19.49 -15.76 9.62
N LEU A 213 18.51 -14.88 9.87
CA LEU A 213 18.42 -13.56 9.23
C LEU A 213 19.46 -12.57 9.80
N GLY A 214 20.05 -12.85 10.95
CA GLY A 214 21.02 -11.99 11.62
C GLY A 214 20.38 -10.94 12.53
N MET A 215 19.21 -11.20 13.11
CA MET A 215 18.62 -10.29 14.10
C MET A 215 19.23 -10.53 15.48
N SER A 216 19.58 -9.44 16.18
CA SER A 216 20.02 -9.53 17.58
C SER A 216 18.84 -9.84 18.52
N SER A 217 19.11 -10.46 19.67
CA SER A 217 18.10 -10.71 20.71
C SER A 217 17.37 -9.44 21.14
N ASP A 218 18.12 -8.33 21.24
CA ASP A 218 17.60 -7.00 21.54
C ASP A 218 16.63 -6.46 20.46
N LEU A 219 16.87 -6.76 19.17
CA LEU A 219 15.91 -6.44 18.11
C LEU A 219 14.69 -7.36 18.17
N VAL A 220 14.88 -8.66 18.42
CA VAL A 220 13.79 -9.65 18.52
C VAL A 220 12.79 -9.26 19.62
N SER A 221 13.27 -8.81 20.78
CA SER A 221 12.41 -8.36 21.89
C SER A 221 11.55 -7.13 21.53
N ARG A 222 12.02 -6.28 20.60
CA ARG A 222 11.28 -5.11 20.09
C ARG A 222 10.34 -5.42 18.94
N LEU A 223 10.46 -6.57 18.27
CA LEU A 223 9.62 -6.88 17.10
C LEU A 223 8.11 -6.72 17.37
N PRO A 224 7.53 -7.19 18.50
CA PRO A 224 6.10 -7.02 18.75
C PRO A 224 5.61 -5.57 18.63
N SER A 225 6.34 -4.61 19.23
CA SER A 225 5.97 -3.20 19.16
C SER A 225 6.21 -2.60 17.77
N ILE A 226 7.29 -3.00 17.09
CA ILE A 226 7.60 -2.58 15.72
C ILE A 226 6.50 -3.01 14.73
N TYR A 227 6.06 -4.28 14.77
CA TYR A 227 4.98 -4.75 13.90
C TYR A 227 3.67 -4.00 14.18
N ARG A 228 3.34 -3.78 15.45
CA ARG A 228 2.16 -3.01 15.84
C ARG A 228 2.23 -1.58 15.31
N ASN A 229 3.38 -0.92 15.45
CA ASN A 229 3.61 0.41 14.91
C ASN A 229 3.44 0.43 13.38
N ALA A 230 4.05 -0.53 12.67
CA ALA A 230 3.95 -0.64 11.22
C ALA A 230 2.50 -0.84 10.75
N HIS A 231 1.72 -1.64 11.48
CA HIS A 231 0.29 -1.84 11.21
C HIS A 231 -0.52 -0.55 11.37
N ASP A 232 -0.31 0.17 12.49
CA ASP A 232 -0.99 1.44 12.76
C ASP A 232 -0.66 2.50 11.70
N ILE A 233 0.62 2.61 11.33
CA ILE A 233 1.09 3.52 10.27
C ILE A 233 0.40 3.18 8.95
N LYS A 234 0.34 1.90 8.57
CA LYS A 234 -0.29 1.45 7.33
C LYS A 234 -1.80 1.75 7.29
N ASN A 235 -2.54 1.42 8.33
CA ASN A 235 -4.00 1.56 8.34
C ASN A 235 -4.46 3.02 8.40
N LYS A 236 -3.79 3.87 9.19
CA LYS A 236 -4.15 5.30 9.30
C LYS A 236 -3.67 6.14 8.12
N SER A 237 -2.60 5.74 7.43
CA SER A 237 -2.21 6.38 6.17
C SER A 237 -3.20 6.11 5.02
N SER A 238 -4.08 5.11 5.19
CA SER A 238 -5.05 4.65 4.19
C SER A 238 -6.47 5.21 4.40
N ALA A 239 -6.75 5.88 5.51
CA ALA A 239 -8.10 6.36 5.85
C ALA A 239 -8.26 7.87 5.57
N PRO A 240 -9.25 8.32 4.76
CA PRO A 240 -9.67 9.70 4.81
C PRO A 240 -10.32 9.97 6.17
N SER A 241 -9.81 10.99 6.86
CA SER A 241 -10.26 11.44 8.18
C SER A 241 -11.75 11.83 8.14
N ARG A 242 -12.66 10.87 8.33
CA ARG A 242 -14.05 11.17 8.70
C ARG A 242 -14.04 11.56 10.17
N VAL A 243 -14.25 12.85 10.41
CA VAL A 243 -14.58 13.39 11.73
C VAL A 243 -15.92 12.76 12.15
N PRO A 244 -16.03 12.14 13.34
CA PRO A 244 -17.33 11.74 13.87
C PRO A 244 -18.11 12.99 14.31
N PRO A 245 -19.41 13.13 13.97
CA PRO A 245 -20.25 14.14 14.60
C PRO A 245 -20.44 13.85 16.10
N PRO A 246 -20.71 14.87 16.93
CA PRO A 246 -20.91 14.70 18.37
C PRO A 246 -22.19 13.93 18.72
N PHE A 247 -22.11 13.23 19.84
CA PHE A 247 -23.16 12.55 20.61
C PHE A 247 -24.51 13.32 20.65
N VAL A 248 -25.62 12.60 20.44
CA VAL A 248 -26.94 12.90 21.01
C VAL A 248 -27.56 11.58 21.50
N PRO A 249 -28.24 11.53 22.67
CA PRO A 249 -28.59 10.29 23.35
C PRO A 249 -29.75 9.50 22.73
N GLN A 250 -29.72 8.22 23.08
CA GLN A 250 -30.56 7.08 22.73
C GLN A 250 -32.09 7.29 22.94
N GLY A 251 -32.89 6.75 22.01
CA GLY A 251 -34.34 6.65 22.14
C GLY A 251 -34.95 5.58 21.21
N THR A 252 -35.27 4.43 21.82
CA THR A 252 -36.34 3.45 21.54
C THR A 252 -36.70 2.99 20.11
N SER A 253 -36.68 1.66 19.97
CA SER A 253 -37.36 0.81 18.97
C SER A 253 -38.73 1.33 18.52
N GLU A 254 -38.98 1.36 17.21
CA GLU A 254 -40.15 0.70 16.59
C GLU A 254 -40.06 0.64 15.05
N ARG A 255 -40.76 -0.36 14.49
CA ARG A 255 -40.82 -0.77 13.08
C ARG A 255 -41.75 0.15 12.27
N LYS A 256 -41.48 0.34 10.97
CA LYS A 256 -42.39 0.00 9.83
C LYS A 256 -42.15 0.89 8.57
N ASP A 257 -41.86 0.17 7.49
CA ASP A 257 -42.18 0.32 6.06
C ASP A 257 -42.26 1.67 5.31
N SER A 258 -41.59 1.63 4.15
CA SER A 258 -42.00 2.10 2.81
C SER A 258 -41.48 3.44 2.25
N SER A 259 -40.65 3.26 1.21
CA SER A 259 -40.74 3.91 -0.11
C SER A 259 -40.02 5.25 -0.33
N GLY A 260 -38.78 5.13 -0.80
CA GLY A 260 -38.06 6.12 -1.60
C GLY A 260 -36.97 5.41 -2.41
N SER A 261 -37.27 5.03 -3.65
CA SER A 261 -36.43 4.18 -4.49
C SER A 261 -35.20 4.91 -5.04
N VAL A 262 -34.02 4.51 -4.57
CA VAL A 262 -32.77 4.59 -5.35
C VAL A 262 -32.15 3.20 -5.28
N SER A 263 -32.15 2.49 -6.40
CA SER A 263 -31.75 1.09 -6.50
C SER A 263 -30.29 0.85 -6.07
N PRO A 264 -29.97 -0.17 -5.24
CA PRO A 264 -28.61 -0.51 -4.83
C PRO A 264 -27.77 -1.25 -5.89
N ASN A 265 -28.32 -1.54 -7.07
CA ASN A 265 -27.77 -2.55 -7.99
C ASN A 265 -26.53 -2.13 -8.77
N THR A 266 -26.13 -0.85 -8.80
CA THR A 266 -24.98 -0.43 -9.62
C THR A 266 -23.65 -0.89 -9.03
N LEU A 267 -23.52 -0.97 -7.69
CA LEU A 267 -22.29 -1.39 -7.02
C LEU A 267 -22.05 -2.90 -7.02
N SER A 268 -23.13 -3.71 -7.01
CA SER A 268 -23.02 -5.18 -7.00
C SER A 268 -22.70 -5.76 -8.38
N GLN A 269 -23.10 -5.06 -9.46
CA GLN A 269 -22.85 -5.49 -10.84
C GLN A 269 -21.38 -5.27 -11.25
N GLU A 270 -20.76 -4.17 -10.80
CA GLU A 270 -19.33 -3.87 -11.06
C GLU A 270 -18.36 -4.88 -10.42
N GLU A 271 -18.72 -5.51 -9.29
CA GLU A 271 -17.90 -6.57 -8.69
C GLU A 271 -18.06 -7.92 -9.41
N GLY A 272 -19.23 -8.17 -10.01
CA GLY A 272 -19.52 -9.39 -10.77
C GLY A 272 -18.86 -9.43 -12.14
N ASP A 273 -18.66 -8.26 -12.75
CA ASP A 273 -18.03 -8.08 -14.06
C ASP A 273 -16.48 -8.08 -14.00
N GLN A 274 -15.87 -8.16 -12.81
CA GLN A 274 -14.41 -8.26 -12.68
C GLN A 274 -13.88 -9.67 -12.97
N ILE A 275 -12.70 -9.75 -13.59
CA ILE A 275 -12.01 -11.01 -13.84
C ILE A 275 -11.40 -11.53 -12.53
N CYS A 276 -11.64 -12.81 -12.26
CA CYS A 276 -11.16 -13.48 -11.06
C CYS A 276 -9.63 -13.68 -11.11
N LEU A 277 -8.89 -12.85 -10.37
CA LEU A 277 -7.44 -12.96 -10.21
C LEU A 277 -6.96 -14.36 -9.78
N TYR A 278 -7.74 -15.06 -8.95
CA TYR A 278 -7.40 -16.40 -8.50
C TYR A 278 -7.59 -17.44 -9.61
N HIS A 279 -8.55 -17.24 -10.53
CA HIS A 279 -8.76 -18.13 -11.66
C HIS A 279 -7.59 -18.05 -12.66
N ILE A 280 -7.13 -16.84 -13.01
CA ILE A 280 -5.96 -16.68 -13.89
C ILE A 280 -4.72 -17.39 -13.30
N ARG A 281 -4.60 -17.41 -11.97
CA ARG A 281 -3.54 -18.11 -11.24
C ARG A 281 -3.82 -19.60 -10.98
N LYS A 282 -4.89 -20.17 -11.55
CA LYS A 282 -5.35 -21.55 -11.33
C LYS A 282 -5.54 -21.94 -9.85
N SER A 283 -5.94 -20.97 -9.02
CA SER A 283 -6.07 -21.10 -7.55
C SER A 283 -7.45 -20.67 -7.03
N CYS A 284 -8.44 -20.47 -7.91
CA CYS A 284 -9.80 -20.16 -7.49
C CYS A 284 -10.45 -21.41 -6.86
N SER A 285 -10.76 -21.33 -5.56
CA SER A 285 -11.43 -22.40 -4.81
C SER A 285 -12.93 -22.53 -5.12
N PHE A 286 -13.53 -21.53 -5.76
CA PHE A 286 -14.98 -21.45 -5.98
C PHE A 286 -15.42 -22.03 -7.33
N GLN A 287 -14.50 -22.28 -8.27
CA GLN A 287 -14.79 -22.83 -9.61
C GLN A 287 -16.05 -22.16 -10.21
N ASP A 288 -17.05 -22.93 -10.65
CA ASP A 288 -18.26 -22.40 -11.31
C ASP A 288 -19.20 -21.61 -10.37
N LYS A 289 -18.93 -21.62 -9.05
CA LYS A 289 -19.67 -20.83 -8.05
C LYS A 289 -19.02 -19.47 -7.77
N CYS A 290 -17.97 -19.09 -8.50
CA CYS A 290 -17.33 -17.79 -8.32
C CYS A 290 -18.24 -16.67 -8.85
N HIS A 291 -18.45 -15.62 -8.05
CA HIS A 291 -19.21 -14.43 -8.48
C HIS A 291 -18.47 -13.57 -9.51
N ARG A 292 -17.21 -13.91 -9.85
CA ARG A 292 -16.35 -13.16 -10.77
C ARG A 292 -16.13 -13.93 -12.05
N VAL A 293 -15.83 -13.21 -13.13
CA VAL A 293 -15.61 -13.81 -14.44
C VAL A 293 -14.33 -14.66 -14.45
N HIS A 294 -14.47 -15.93 -14.81
CA HIS A 294 -13.36 -16.83 -15.05
C HIS A 294 -12.89 -16.69 -16.50
N PHE A 295 -11.73 -16.06 -16.67
CA PHE A 295 -11.10 -15.86 -17.98
C PHE A 295 -9.58 -16.00 -17.87
N HIS A 296 -8.93 -16.45 -18.93
CA HIS A 296 -7.51 -16.80 -18.93
C HIS A 296 -6.55 -15.60 -19.09
N LEU A 297 -7.07 -14.44 -19.53
CA LEU A 297 -6.33 -13.18 -19.65
C LEU A 297 -6.78 -12.17 -18.57
N PRO A 298 -5.94 -11.18 -18.22
CA PRO A 298 -6.28 -10.14 -17.25
C PRO A 298 -7.25 -9.07 -17.77
N TYR A 299 -7.61 -9.14 -19.05
CA TYR A 299 -8.60 -8.32 -19.74
C TYR A 299 -9.49 -9.21 -20.60
N ARG A 300 -10.71 -8.76 -20.91
CA ARG A 300 -11.63 -9.45 -21.82
C ARG A 300 -12.51 -8.43 -22.54
N TRP A 301 -12.50 -8.47 -23.86
CA TRP A 301 -13.29 -7.59 -24.72
C TRP A 301 -14.53 -8.31 -25.24
N GLN A 302 -15.69 -7.67 -25.09
CA GLN A 302 -16.97 -8.25 -25.47
C GLN A 302 -17.87 -7.23 -26.17
N PHE A 303 -18.74 -7.71 -27.06
CA PHE A 303 -19.82 -6.92 -27.67
C PHE A 303 -21.18 -7.54 -27.38
N LEU A 304 -22.22 -6.71 -27.38
CA LEU A 304 -23.58 -7.11 -27.07
C LEU A 304 -24.30 -7.54 -28.36
N ASP A 305 -24.48 -8.85 -28.54
CA ASP A 305 -25.23 -9.43 -29.65
C ASP A 305 -26.54 -10.04 -29.14
N ARG A 306 -27.68 -9.48 -29.59
CA ARG A 306 -29.03 -9.99 -29.27
C ARG A 306 -29.25 -10.24 -27.76
N GLY A 307 -28.75 -9.32 -26.93
CA GLY A 307 -28.86 -9.38 -25.47
C GLY A 307 -27.86 -10.31 -24.77
N LYS A 308 -26.90 -10.90 -25.49
CA LYS A 308 -25.83 -11.74 -24.93
C LYS A 308 -24.47 -11.12 -25.23
N TRP A 309 -23.59 -11.08 -24.22
CA TRP A 309 -22.20 -10.66 -24.41
C TRP A 309 -21.40 -11.76 -25.10
N LYS A 310 -20.80 -11.44 -26.25
CA LYS A 310 -19.91 -12.30 -27.04
C LYS A 310 -18.50 -11.74 -27.04
N ASP A 311 -17.50 -12.61 -27.06
CA ASP A 311 -16.09 -12.20 -27.07
C ASP A 311 -15.70 -11.67 -28.45
N LEU A 312 -14.86 -10.63 -28.47
CA LEU A 312 -14.23 -10.12 -29.69
C LEU A 312 -12.97 -10.94 -30.00
N ASP A 313 -12.78 -11.26 -31.28
CA ASP A 313 -11.55 -11.92 -31.75
C ASP A 313 -10.35 -10.95 -31.72
N LYS A 314 -9.13 -11.51 -31.73
CA LYS A 314 -7.86 -10.75 -31.70
C LYS A 314 -7.81 -9.71 -30.55
N MET A 315 -8.33 -10.08 -29.38
CA MET A 315 -8.47 -9.18 -28.23
C MET A 315 -7.15 -8.62 -27.71
N GLU A 316 -6.03 -9.29 -27.98
CA GLU A 316 -4.68 -8.79 -27.67
C GLU A 316 -4.33 -7.54 -28.49
N LEU A 317 -4.68 -7.52 -29.79
CA LEU A 317 -4.48 -6.35 -30.64
C LEU A 317 -5.41 -5.20 -30.23
N ILE A 318 -6.64 -5.55 -29.83
CA ILE A 318 -7.61 -4.59 -29.30
C ILE A 318 -7.08 -3.96 -28.01
N GLU A 319 -6.55 -4.77 -27.10
CA GLU A 319 -5.99 -4.30 -25.83
C GLU A 319 -4.75 -3.42 -26.04
N GLU A 320 -3.84 -3.82 -26.94
CA GLU A 320 -2.66 -3.02 -27.29
C GLU A 320 -3.06 -1.64 -27.84
N ALA A 321 -4.08 -1.60 -28.72
CA ALA A 321 -4.63 -0.36 -29.22
C ALA A 321 -5.33 0.46 -28.13
N TYR A 322 -6.03 -0.18 -27.20
CA TYR A 322 -6.70 0.49 -26.09
C TYR A 322 -5.72 1.14 -25.12
N CYS A 323 -4.55 0.56 -24.88
CA CYS A 323 -3.51 1.16 -24.03
C CYS A 323 -2.92 2.46 -24.62
N ASN A 324 -3.04 2.69 -25.94
CA ASN A 324 -2.49 3.87 -26.59
C ASN A 324 -3.54 4.99 -26.74
N PRO A 325 -3.44 6.11 -26.00
CA PRO A 325 -4.42 7.19 -26.05
C PRO A 325 -4.60 7.84 -27.43
N LYS A 326 -3.60 7.71 -28.32
CA LYS A 326 -3.69 8.22 -29.70
C LYS A 326 -4.61 7.39 -30.59
N ILE A 327 -4.94 6.16 -30.18
CA ILE A 327 -5.80 5.26 -30.93
C ILE A 327 -7.18 5.31 -30.31
N GLU A 328 -8.14 5.91 -31.03
CA GLU A 328 -9.53 6.04 -30.60
C GLU A 328 -10.40 4.87 -31.07
N ARG A 329 -10.00 4.24 -32.18
CA ARG A 329 -10.78 3.22 -32.87
C ARG A 329 -9.89 2.20 -33.56
N ILE A 330 -10.34 0.96 -33.62
CA ILE A 330 -9.65 -0.15 -34.31
C ILE A 330 -10.65 -0.90 -35.21
N LEU A 331 -10.18 -1.39 -36.35
CA LEU A 331 -10.95 -2.26 -37.24
C LEU A 331 -10.75 -3.71 -36.78
N CYS A 332 -11.82 -4.40 -36.39
CA CYS A 332 -11.70 -5.75 -35.85
C CYS A 332 -11.96 -6.85 -36.89
N SER A 333 -12.58 -6.52 -38.04
CA SER A 333 -12.87 -7.49 -39.10
C SER A 333 -12.52 -6.92 -40.49
N GLU A 334 -11.65 -7.63 -41.20
CA GLU A 334 -11.48 -7.53 -42.65
C GLU A 334 -12.06 -8.81 -43.25
N SER A 335 -13.38 -8.85 -43.44
CA SER A 335 -14.00 -9.93 -44.22
C SER A 335 -14.20 -9.43 -45.64
N ALA A 336 -13.50 -10.04 -46.59
CA ALA A 336 -13.41 -9.63 -47.99
C ALA A 336 -14.73 -9.76 -48.80
N ASN A 337 -15.89 -9.98 -48.16
CA ASN A 337 -17.16 -10.26 -48.84
C ASN A 337 -18.41 -9.59 -48.26
N THR A 338 -18.29 -8.56 -47.41
CA THR A 338 -19.47 -7.77 -46.99
C THR A 338 -19.07 -6.34 -46.64
N PHE A 339 -19.83 -5.35 -47.14
CA PHE A 339 -19.61 -3.89 -47.01
C PHE A 339 -19.73 -3.32 -45.58
N HIS A 340 -19.51 -4.12 -44.54
CA HIS A 340 -19.58 -3.71 -43.14
C HIS A 340 -18.22 -3.91 -42.48
N SER A 341 -17.43 -2.84 -42.43
CA SER A 341 -16.22 -2.78 -41.62
C SER A 341 -16.64 -2.50 -40.17
N ASP A 342 -16.71 -3.55 -39.35
CA ASP A 342 -17.04 -3.39 -37.94
C ASP A 342 -15.84 -2.79 -37.19
N CYS A 343 -16.05 -1.56 -36.71
CA CYS A 343 -15.05 -0.77 -36.00
C CYS A 343 -15.41 -0.70 -34.51
N LEU A 344 -14.43 -0.98 -33.65
CA LEU A 344 -14.52 -0.77 -32.21
C LEU A 344 -14.07 0.66 -31.88
N ASN A 345 -14.94 1.44 -31.27
CA ASN A 345 -14.66 2.78 -30.77
C ASN A 345 -14.48 2.73 -29.25
N PHE A 346 -13.28 3.08 -28.78
CA PHE A 346 -12.91 2.99 -27.36
C PHE A 346 -13.56 4.07 -26.50
N ASN A 347 -13.82 5.26 -27.06
CA ASN A 347 -14.40 6.37 -26.32
C ASN A 347 -15.91 6.16 -26.11
N ALA A 348 -16.60 5.69 -27.15
CA ALA A 348 -18.03 5.40 -27.10
C ALA A 348 -18.34 4.03 -26.47
N MET A 349 -17.33 3.17 -26.33
CA MET A 349 -17.49 1.76 -25.95
C MET A 349 -18.54 1.07 -26.85
N THR A 350 -18.36 1.18 -28.17
CA THR A 350 -19.26 0.61 -29.19
C THR A 350 -18.50 -0.19 -30.24
N TYR A 351 -19.08 -1.29 -30.70
CA TYR A 351 -18.59 -2.10 -31.82
C TYR A 351 -19.63 -2.06 -32.95
N GLY A 352 -19.31 -1.35 -34.04
CA GLY A 352 -20.30 -1.04 -35.08
C GLY A 352 -21.51 -0.30 -34.50
N ALA A 353 -22.71 -0.88 -34.64
CA ALA A 353 -23.95 -0.36 -34.04
C ALA A 353 -24.29 -0.95 -32.66
N THR A 354 -23.41 -1.79 -32.09
CA THR A 354 -23.66 -2.52 -30.82
C THR A 354 -22.80 -1.98 -29.68
N GLN A 355 -23.21 -2.22 -28.43
CA GLN A 355 -22.40 -1.87 -27.26
C GLN A 355 -21.22 -2.82 -27.10
N ALA A 356 -20.08 -2.27 -26.68
CA ALA A 356 -18.89 -3.03 -26.30
C ALA A 356 -18.56 -2.80 -24.82
N ARG A 357 -17.88 -3.76 -24.20
CA ARG A 357 -17.33 -3.62 -22.85
C ARG A 357 -15.97 -4.28 -22.72
N ARG A 358 -15.18 -3.74 -21.80
CA ARG A 358 -13.90 -4.31 -21.37
C ARG A 358 -14.04 -4.75 -19.92
N LEU A 359 -13.80 -6.03 -19.65
CA LEU A 359 -13.66 -6.54 -18.29
C LEU A 359 -12.19 -6.55 -17.91
N SER A 360 -11.89 -6.28 -16.64
CA SER A 360 -10.51 -6.23 -16.14
C SER A 360 -10.39 -6.99 -14.83
N THR A 361 -9.16 -7.32 -14.46
CA THR A 361 -8.84 -7.73 -13.09
C THR A 361 -9.01 -6.56 -12.12
N ALA A 362 -9.03 -6.87 -10.83
CA ALA A 362 -9.14 -5.84 -9.80
C ALA A 362 -8.02 -4.78 -9.92
N SER A 363 -8.36 -3.52 -9.65
CA SER A 363 -7.42 -2.40 -9.69
C SER A 363 -6.24 -2.63 -8.73
N ALA A 364 -5.02 -2.31 -9.18
CA ALA A 364 -3.81 -2.40 -8.38
C ALA A 364 -3.85 -1.55 -7.11
N VAL A 365 -4.63 -0.45 -7.11
CA VAL A 365 -4.83 0.40 -5.92
C VAL A 365 -5.61 -0.33 -4.82
N THR A 366 -6.45 -1.29 -5.21
CA THR A 366 -7.33 -2.03 -4.28
C THR A 366 -6.71 -3.34 -3.77
N LYS A 367 -5.57 -3.76 -4.32
CA LYS A 367 -4.93 -5.05 -4.02
C LYS A 367 -3.47 -4.89 -3.62
N PRO A 368 -2.95 -5.73 -2.73
CA PRO A 368 -1.53 -5.68 -2.36
C PRO A 368 -0.59 -5.94 -3.57
N PRO A 369 0.65 -5.41 -3.56
CA PRO A 369 1.59 -5.51 -4.69
C PRO A 369 1.99 -6.92 -5.13
N HIS A 370 1.71 -7.97 -4.35
CA HIS A 370 1.96 -9.36 -4.75
C HIS A 370 0.92 -9.91 -5.74
N PHE A 371 -0.13 -9.12 -6.04
CA PHE A 371 -1.06 -9.41 -7.12
C PHE A 371 -0.55 -8.82 -8.45
N ILE A 372 0.43 -9.49 -9.07
CA ILE A 372 1.09 -9.09 -10.34
C ILE A 372 0.20 -9.03 -11.58
N LEU A 373 -1.07 -9.44 -11.49
CA LEU A 373 -2.03 -9.41 -12.61
C LEU A 373 -3.18 -8.43 -12.33
N THR A 374 -2.96 -7.47 -11.43
CA THR A 374 -3.92 -6.40 -11.18
C THR A 374 -3.86 -5.36 -12.29
N THR A 375 -4.98 -4.67 -12.51
CA THR A 375 -5.06 -3.64 -13.55
C THR A 375 -4.55 -2.31 -12.98
N ASP A 376 -3.46 -1.79 -13.54
CA ASP A 376 -3.04 -0.41 -13.33
C ASP A 376 -3.86 0.50 -14.25
N TRP A 377 -4.31 1.64 -13.73
CA TRP A 377 -5.05 2.63 -14.52
C TRP A 377 -4.23 3.91 -14.58
N ILE A 378 -3.83 4.28 -15.78
CA ILE A 378 -3.05 5.47 -16.11
C ILE A 378 -4.00 6.50 -16.74
N TRP A 379 -3.99 7.71 -16.21
CA TRP A 379 -4.79 8.79 -16.74
C TRP A 379 -3.97 9.58 -17.76
N TYR A 380 -4.54 9.82 -18.94
CA TYR A 380 -3.93 10.65 -19.97
C TYR A 380 -4.77 11.89 -20.23
N TRP A 381 -4.09 13.00 -20.57
CA TRP A 381 -4.73 14.23 -21.03
C TRP A 381 -4.12 14.75 -22.32
N SER A 382 -4.94 15.30 -23.21
CA SER A 382 -4.48 15.94 -24.45
C SER A 382 -4.27 17.43 -24.24
N ASP A 383 -3.13 17.97 -24.65
CA ASP A 383 -2.91 19.42 -24.66
C ASP A 383 -3.57 20.11 -25.87
N GLU A 384 -3.47 21.44 -25.90
CA GLU A 384 -4.00 22.31 -26.96
C GLU A 384 -3.39 22.03 -28.34
N PHE A 385 -2.31 21.26 -28.41
CA PHE A 385 -1.63 20.86 -29.65
C PHE A 385 -1.93 19.41 -30.04
N GLY A 386 -2.86 18.74 -29.35
CA GLY A 386 -3.26 17.36 -29.63
C GLY A 386 -2.25 16.32 -29.13
N SER A 387 -1.32 16.68 -28.25
CA SER A 387 -0.35 15.75 -27.67
C SER A 387 -0.85 15.17 -26.35
N TRP A 388 -0.88 13.84 -26.26
CA TRP A 388 -1.28 13.10 -25.07
C TRP A 388 -0.14 13.04 -24.04
N GLN A 389 -0.42 13.44 -22.81
CA GLN A 389 0.49 13.47 -21.68
C GLN A 389 -0.08 12.65 -20.52
N GLU A 390 0.79 11.90 -19.84
CA GLU A 390 0.43 11.12 -18.66
C GLU A 390 0.19 12.04 -17.46
N TYR A 391 -0.98 11.91 -16.83
CA TYR A 391 -1.34 12.67 -15.65
C TYR A 391 -0.59 12.14 -14.41
N GLY A 392 0.04 13.04 -13.67
CA GLY A 392 0.79 12.70 -12.44
C GLY A 392 2.28 12.41 -12.64
N ARG A 393 2.77 12.39 -13.89
CA ARG A 393 4.21 12.29 -14.19
C ARG A 393 4.86 13.67 -13.97
N GLN A 394 5.64 13.83 -12.90
CA GLN A 394 6.39 15.06 -12.66
C GLN A 394 7.54 15.21 -13.66
N HIS A 395 7.27 15.83 -14.81
CA HIS A 395 8.32 16.43 -15.60
C HIS A 395 8.78 17.72 -14.91
N SER A 396 10.08 17.81 -14.65
CA SER A 396 10.75 18.95 -14.04
C SER A 396 10.73 20.18 -14.95
N PHE A 397 9.59 20.84 -15.07
CA PHE A 397 9.51 22.23 -15.53
C PHE A 397 8.40 22.96 -14.75
N ARG A 398 8.82 23.90 -13.89
CA ARG A 398 7.92 24.87 -13.28
C ARG A 398 7.25 25.69 -14.38
N LYS A 399 5.99 25.40 -14.69
CA LYS A 399 5.05 26.39 -15.20
C LYS A 399 3.91 26.49 -14.18
N THR A 400 3.79 27.66 -13.56
CA THR A 400 2.67 28.02 -12.69
C THR A 400 1.42 28.12 -13.55
N TRP A 401 0.44 27.27 -13.30
CA TRP A 401 -0.87 27.31 -13.97
C TRP A 401 -1.73 28.43 -13.38
N SER A 402 -2.41 29.16 -14.24
CA SER A 402 -3.39 30.17 -13.81
C SER A 402 -4.71 29.50 -13.40
N MET A 403 -5.47 30.15 -12.50
CA MET A 403 -6.77 29.65 -12.04
C MET A 403 -7.81 29.48 -13.16
N ALA A 404 -7.65 30.16 -14.29
CA ALA A 404 -8.49 29.99 -15.47
C ALA A 404 -8.25 28.64 -16.17
N GLN A 405 -7.00 28.16 -16.21
CA GLN A 405 -6.64 26.87 -16.80
C GLN A 405 -7.12 25.70 -15.93
N LEU A 406 -7.05 25.84 -14.60
CA LEU A 406 -7.60 24.84 -13.66
C LEU A 406 -9.12 24.69 -13.77
N LYS A 407 -9.85 25.78 -14.03
CA LYS A 407 -11.32 25.73 -14.20
C LYS A 407 -11.73 25.07 -15.51
N ARG A 408 -10.95 25.23 -16.58
CA ARG A 408 -11.20 24.59 -17.89
C ARG A 408 -10.84 23.10 -17.87
N PHE A 409 -9.77 22.74 -17.15
CA PHE A 409 -9.35 21.36 -16.89
C PHE A 409 -10.39 20.52 -16.13
N ALA A 410 -11.16 21.13 -15.22
CA ALA A 410 -12.19 20.42 -14.44
C ALA A 410 -13.53 20.26 -15.19
N ALA A 411 -13.70 20.89 -16.36
CA ALA A 411 -15.00 21.00 -17.03
C ALA A 411 -15.14 20.14 -18.30
N ASP A 412 -14.05 19.56 -18.83
CA ASP A 412 -14.07 18.79 -20.07
C ASP A 412 -13.83 17.29 -19.82
N PRO A 413 -14.88 16.44 -19.88
CA PRO A 413 -14.74 15.00 -19.69
C PRO A 413 -13.97 14.30 -20.82
N ASN A 414 -13.77 14.94 -21.98
CA ASN A 414 -12.96 14.38 -23.07
C ASN A 414 -11.45 14.57 -22.85
N MET A 415 -11.05 15.47 -21.94
CA MET A 415 -9.64 15.75 -21.68
C MET A 415 -8.95 14.70 -20.81
N CYS A 416 -9.66 13.78 -20.16
CA CYS A 416 -9.07 12.81 -19.25
C CYS A 416 -9.59 11.40 -19.54
N LEU A 417 -8.76 10.56 -20.18
CA LEU A 417 -9.09 9.16 -20.45
C LEU A 417 -8.28 8.22 -19.55
N PRO A 418 -8.93 7.35 -18.75
CA PRO A 418 -8.25 6.28 -18.04
C PRO A 418 -7.96 5.11 -19.00
N ARG A 419 -6.68 4.84 -19.24
CA ARG A 419 -6.20 3.68 -20.02
C ARG A 419 -5.27 2.82 -19.17
N MET A 420 -5.09 1.55 -19.53
CA MET A 420 -4.25 0.61 -18.79
C MET A 420 -2.78 0.79 -19.11
#